data_AF-A0A7X7VCB2-F1
#
_entry.id   AF-A0A7X7VCB2-F1
#
_cell.length_a   1.000
_cell.length_b   1.000
_cell.length_c   1.000
_cell.angle_alpha   90.00
_cell.angle_beta   90.00
_cell.angle_gamma   90.00
#
_symmetry.space_group_name_H-M   'P 1'
#
loop_
_entity.id
_entity.type
_entity.pdbx_description
1 polymer ?
#
loop_
_entity_poly.entity_id
_entity_poly.type
_entity_poly.pdbx_seq_one_letter_code
_entity_poly.pdbx_strand_id
1 'polypeptide(L)'
;MRAAWERARSYFPGRTWLVVPGTHFMAHGFDPEGELFMEVHESAFLTLCAANARTFRPGSVVSEYARMRREPDGREAAAFREKTGRLEPRFRDEASLAVLAAALGRDGYGGLLRALREEDHHMLAGGLMHEGVHAGLDDALAGRVRSEFEAGDLPVQWDEARAFMAEIAFHGLQARRFGAELAAGRERTAALLGRLEPLRKKGTLGRAADRAVYETLAAGLGAEIALGRLWMRELWQSARRVEGLLGNLRRDYIRPGAPEELEGPLAALERDAARFAAAAGEAIGANELALRDVETLLGQWDEWAAGTRPFPPPITDSNAIVRRAGAVVWTAPPFDGALALMRLAGRALDRQRSPW
;
A
#
# COMPACT_ATOMS: atom_id res chain seq x y z
N MET A 1 1.23 -9.40 9.96
CA MET A 1 2.47 -10.05 9.50
C MET A 1 3.00 -11.10 10.48
N ARG A 2 3.47 -10.76 11.69
CA ARG A 2 4.03 -11.74 12.66
C ARG A 2 3.11 -12.95 12.92
N ALA A 3 1.83 -12.73 13.24
CA ALA A 3 0.89 -13.83 13.48
C ALA A 3 0.58 -14.67 12.21
N ALA A 4 0.62 -14.08 11.02
CA ALA A 4 0.43 -14.82 9.76
C ALA A 4 1.69 -15.63 9.43
N TRP A 5 2.87 -15.04 9.65
CA TRP A 5 4.16 -15.70 9.53
C TRP A 5 4.32 -16.88 10.51
N GLU A 6 3.92 -16.71 11.77
CA GLU A 6 3.93 -17.77 12.78
C GLU A 6 3.00 -18.92 12.40
N ARG A 7 1.82 -18.64 11.83
CA ARG A 7 0.90 -19.66 11.30
C ARG A 7 1.41 -20.35 10.04
N ALA A 8 1.97 -19.62 9.08
CA ALA A 8 2.57 -20.24 7.89
C ALA A 8 3.73 -21.17 8.31
N ARG A 9 4.62 -20.70 9.19
CA ARG A 9 5.77 -21.48 9.67
C ARG A 9 5.42 -22.78 10.40
N SER A 10 4.23 -22.90 11.01
CA SER A 10 3.85 -24.17 11.67
C SER A 10 3.56 -25.30 10.69
N TYR A 11 3.25 -24.99 9.43
CA TYR A 11 2.93 -25.97 8.39
C TYR A 11 4.11 -26.26 7.43
N PHE A 12 5.12 -25.39 7.43
CA PHE A 12 6.41 -25.61 6.77
C PHE A 12 7.52 -25.78 7.82
N PRO A 13 7.52 -26.84 8.65
CA PRO A 13 8.42 -26.98 9.81
C PRO A 13 9.88 -27.13 9.37
N GLY A 14 10.55 -26.00 9.10
CA GLY A 14 11.95 -25.93 8.70
C GLY A 14 12.21 -25.97 7.18
N ARG A 15 11.18 -25.99 6.33
CA ARG A 15 11.29 -26.00 4.85
C ARG A 15 10.78 -24.69 4.23
N THR A 16 11.36 -23.58 4.68
CA THR A 16 11.17 -22.26 4.07
C THR A 16 12.50 -21.78 3.53
N TRP A 17 12.57 -21.52 2.24
CA TRP A 17 13.80 -21.12 1.57
C TRP A 17 13.69 -19.72 0.98
N LEU A 18 14.77 -18.97 1.06
CA LEU A 18 14.96 -17.75 0.26
C LEU A 18 15.65 -18.17 -1.04
N VAL A 19 15.01 -17.97 -2.18
CA VAL A 19 15.49 -18.42 -3.49
C VAL A 19 15.75 -17.23 -4.42
N VAL A 20 16.79 -17.33 -5.26
CA VAL A 20 17.21 -16.34 -6.30
C VAL A 20 16.05 -16.20 -7.33
N PRO A 21 15.91 -15.10 -8.10
CA PRO A 21 14.61 -14.65 -8.59
C PRO A 21 13.85 -15.70 -9.41
N GLY A 22 12.62 -15.96 -9.00
CA GLY A 22 11.61 -16.67 -9.79
C GLY A 22 10.56 -15.70 -10.34
N THR A 23 9.58 -16.25 -11.07
CA THR A 23 8.42 -15.53 -11.63
C THR A 23 7.41 -15.05 -10.59
N HIS A 24 7.49 -15.56 -9.36
CA HIS A 24 6.51 -15.35 -8.28
C HIS A 24 7.17 -14.75 -7.04
N PHE A 25 6.42 -13.94 -6.28
CA PHE A 25 6.92 -13.35 -5.02
C PHE A 25 7.03 -14.40 -3.88
N MET A 26 6.07 -15.31 -3.83
CA MET A 26 6.00 -16.44 -2.91
C MET A 26 5.33 -17.58 -3.67
N ALA A 27 5.85 -18.79 -3.50
CA ALA A 27 5.28 -20.00 -4.05
C ALA A 27 5.29 -21.08 -2.96
N HIS A 28 4.37 -22.02 -3.06
CA HIS A 28 4.40 -23.24 -2.28
C HIS A 28 4.22 -24.43 -3.23
N GLY A 29 4.64 -25.60 -2.78
CA GLY A 29 4.53 -26.84 -3.54
C GLY A 29 4.85 -28.04 -2.69
N PHE A 30 4.93 -29.20 -3.33
CA PHE A 30 5.38 -30.45 -2.72
C PHE A 30 6.75 -30.83 -3.29
N ASP A 31 7.68 -31.18 -2.42
CA ASP A 31 8.98 -31.70 -2.85
C ASP A 31 8.87 -33.16 -3.33
N PRO A 32 9.93 -33.78 -3.87
CA PRO A 32 9.88 -35.16 -4.37
C PRO A 32 9.48 -36.19 -3.32
N GLU A 33 9.65 -35.89 -2.03
CA GLU A 33 9.21 -36.72 -0.92
C GLU A 33 7.73 -36.48 -0.54
N GLY A 34 7.07 -35.53 -1.19
CA GLY A 34 5.66 -35.19 -0.99
C GLY A 34 5.42 -34.32 0.24
N GLU A 35 6.44 -33.62 0.73
CA GLU A 35 6.35 -32.69 1.85
C GLU A 35 6.11 -31.26 1.34
N LEU A 36 5.26 -30.51 2.03
CA LEU A 36 4.92 -29.15 1.64
C LEU A 36 6.10 -28.21 1.93
N PHE A 37 6.45 -27.36 0.97
CA PHE A 37 7.48 -26.34 1.11
C PHE A 37 6.96 -24.95 0.69
N MET A 38 7.61 -23.91 1.22
CA MET A 38 7.38 -22.52 0.81
C MET A 38 8.68 -21.89 0.33
N GLU A 39 8.66 -21.34 -0.87
CA GLU A 39 9.73 -20.53 -1.42
C GLU A 39 9.35 -19.05 -1.35
N VAL A 40 10.25 -18.27 -0.75
CA VAL A 40 10.18 -16.81 -0.80
C VAL A 40 11.25 -16.35 -1.79
N HIS A 41 10.83 -15.88 -2.95
CA HIS A 41 11.78 -15.46 -3.98
C HIS A 41 12.23 -14.03 -3.73
N GLU A 42 13.49 -13.75 -4.02
CA GLU A 42 13.95 -12.37 -4.15
C GLU A 42 13.07 -11.64 -5.17
N SER A 43 12.49 -10.52 -4.74
CA SER A 43 11.55 -9.73 -5.54
C SER A 43 11.79 -8.25 -5.31
N ALA A 44 11.39 -7.43 -6.29
CA ALA A 44 11.44 -5.98 -6.16
C ALA A 44 10.71 -5.48 -4.90
N PHE A 45 9.61 -6.15 -4.51
CA PHE A 45 8.86 -5.84 -3.28
C PHE A 45 9.68 -6.08 -2.02
N LEU A 46 10.36 -7.23 -1.88
CA LEU A 46 11.19 -7.52 -0.71
C LEU A 46 12.39 -6.59 -0.63
N THR A 47 13.04 -6.34 -1.76
CA THR A 47 14.17 -5.42 -1.85
C THR A 47 13.76 -4.02 -1.43
N LEU A 48 12.60 -3.54 -1.91
CA LEU A 48 12.06 -2.24 -1.54
C LEU A 48 11.65 -2.18 -0.05
N CYS A 49 10.95 -3.19 0.47
CA CYS A 49 10.59 -3.28 1.89
C CYS A 49 11.83 -3.24 2.79
N ALA A 50 12.85 -4.04 2.48
CA ALA A 50 14.10 -4.09 3.24
C ALA A 50 14.85 -2.75 3.17
N ALA A 51 14.93 -2.14 1.98
CA ALA A 51 15.54 -0.83 1.79
C ALA A 51 14.80 0.26 2.59
N ASN A 52 13.47 0.28 2.56
CA ASN A 52 12.65 1.23 3.32
C ASN A 52 12.77 1.01 4.83
N ALA A 53 12.75 -0.24 5.29
CA ALA A 53 12.94 -0.62 6.69
C ALA A 53 14.29 -0.12 7.25
N ARG A 54 15.35 -0.22 6.44
CA ARG A 54 16.68 0.31 6.76
C ARG A 54 16.71 1.84 6.74
N THR A 55 16.17 2.44 5.69
CA THR A 55 16.24 3.89 5.42
C THR A 55 15.47 4.72 6.43
N PHE A 56 14.24 4.33 6.76
CA PHE A 56 13.34 5.13 7.61
C PHE A 56 13.31 4.63 9.07
N ARG A 57 14.36 3.92 9.51
CA ARG A 57 14.56 3.60 10.92
C ARG A 57 14.95 4.88 11.69
N PRO A 58 14.54 5.03 12.97
CA PRO A 58 14.97 6.16 13.78
C PRO A 58 16.50 6.31 13.78
N GLY A 59 16.97 7.51 13.39
CA GLY A 59 18.39 7.86 13.36
C GLY A 59 19.18 7.36 12.14
N SER A 60 18.57 6.74 11.13
CA SER A 60 19.32 6.26 9.94
C SER A 60 19.08 7.07 8.67
N VAL A 61 17.98 7.82 8.57
CA VAL A 61 17.53 8.42 7.30
C VAL A 61 18.54 9.37 6.67
N VAL A 62 19.22 10.21 7.46
CA VAL A 62 20.25 11.14 6.95
C VAL A 62 21.47 10.38 6.45
N SER A 63 21.97 9.40 7.20
CA SER A 63 23.12 8.60 6.79
C SER A 63 22.83 7.74 5.56
N GLU A 64 21.65 7.15 5.48
CA GLU A 64 21.24 6.34 4.32
C GLU A 64 21.05 7.23 3.09
N TYR A 65 20.43 8.40 3.23
CA TYR A 65 20.29 9.32 2.11
C TYR A 65 21.65 9.87 1.65
N ALA A 66 22.57 10.14 2.57
CA ALA A 66 23.94 10.52 2.24
C ALA A 66 24.68 9.40 1.47
N ARG A 67 24.47 8.12 1.83
CA ARG A 67 24.99 6.97 1.06
C ARG A 67 24.39 6.95 -0.35
N MET A 68 23.06 7.01 -0.47
CA MET A 68 22.34 6.99 -1.76
C MET A 68 22.83 8.08 -2.71
N ARG A 69 23.15 9.27 -2.18
CA ARG A 69 23.68 10.40 -2.97
C ARG A 69 25.12 10.19 -3.48
N ARG A 70 25.88 9.27 -2.89
CA ARG A 70 27.25 8.91 -3.30
C ARG A 70 27.27 7.74 -4.30
N GLU A 71 26.14 7.06 -4.51
CA GLU A 71 26.04 5.99 -5.50
C GLU A 71 26.26 6.55 -6.92
N PRO A 72 27.13 5.93 -7.74
CA PRO A 72 27.52 6.48 -9.05
C PRO A 72 26.37 6.66 -10.05
N ASP A 73 25.34 5.81 -10.00
CA ASP A 73 24.20 5.89 -10.93
C ASP A 73 23.09 6.86 -10.48
N GLY A 74 23.14 7.34 -9.23
CA GLY A 74 22.19 8.27 -8.62
C GLY A 74 20.74 7.77 -8.52
N ARG A 75 20.45 6.50 -8.83
CA ARG A 75 19.07 5.99 -8.94
C ARG A 75 18.35 5.94 -7.59
N GLU A 76 19.02 5.41 -6.56
CA GLU A 76 18.43 5.35 -5.21
C GLU A 76 18.12 6.76 -4.68
N ALA A 77 19.04 7.71 -4.90
CA ALA A 77 18.79 9.08 -4.50
C ALA A 77 17.61 9.68 -5.26
N ALA A 78 17.47 9.43 -6.57
CA ALA A 78 16.34 9.92 -7.35
C ALA A 78 15.00 9.37 -6.84
N ALA A 79 14.92 8.06 -6.56
CA ALA A 79 13.74 7.43 -5.98
C ALA A 79 13.40 8.01 -4.60
N PHE A 80 14.40 8.29 -3.76
CA PHE A 80 14.19 8.98 -2.48
C PHE A 80 13.61 10.39 -2.67
N ARG A 81 14.11 11.16 -3.64
CA ARG A 81 13.58 12.51 -3.95
C ARG A 81 12.15 12.46 -4.47
N GLU A 82 11.83 11.49 -5.32
CA GLU A 82 10.46 11.30 -5.80
C GLU A 82 9.51 10.96 -4.65
N LYS A 83 9.94 10.09 -3.73
CA LYS A 83 9.17 9.67 -2.56
C LYS A 83 8.93 10.79 -1.55
N THR A 84 9.97 11.58 -1.26
CA THR A 84 9.92 12.63 -0.23
C THR A 84 9.54 14.00 -0.78
N GLY A 85 9.63 14.20 -2.10
CA GLY A 85 9.25 15.42 -2.79
C GLY A 85 9.89 16.65 -2.17
N ARG A 86 9.05 17.63 -1.81
CA ARG A 86 9.48 18.90 -1.18
C ARG A 86 10.16 18.72 0.19
N LEU A 87 10.02 17.55 0.82
CA LEU A 87 10.68 17.26 2.09
C LEU A 87 12.14 16.81 1.91
N GLU A 88 12.57 16.47 0.70
CA GLU A 88 13.94 15.99 0.41
C GLU A 88 15.04 16.82 1.10
N PRO A 89 15.03 18.17 1.05
CA PRO A 89 16.10 18.95 1.66
C PRO A 89 16.21 18.75 3.18
N ARG A 90 15.12 18.34 3.84
CA ARG A 90 15.08 18.06 5.28
C ARG A 90 15.81 16.78 5.67
N PHE A 91 16.15 15.92 4.72
CA PHE A 91 16.88 14.67 4.97
C PHE A 91 18.37 14.75 4.64
N ARG A 92 18.89 15.93 4.24
CA ARG A 92 20.29 16.11 3.84
C ARG A 92 21.27 16.11 5.01
N ASP A 93 20.83 16.57 6.18
CA ASP A 93 21.63 16.69 7.38
C ASP A 93 20.73 16.66 8.64
N GLU A 94 21.34 16.40 9.79
CA GLU A 94 20.61 16.25 11.07
C GLU A 94 19.94 17.56 11.54
N ALA A 95 20.50 18.72 11.22
CA ALA A 95 19.92 20.00 11.62
C ALA A 95 18.63 20.26 10.84
N SER A 96 18.65 20.04 9.53
CA SER A 96 17.48 20.14 8.66
C SER A 96 16.40 19.12 9.04
N LEU A 97 16.80 17.92 9.46
CA LEU A 97 15.87 16.88 9.94
C LEU A 97 15.22 17.27 11.27
N ALA A 98 16.01 17.83 12.20
CA ALA A 98 15.50 18.31 13.48
C ALA A 98 14.44 19.41 13.30
N VAL A 99 14.62 20.30 12.30
CA VAL A 99 13.59 21.30 11.95
C VAL A 99 12.30 20.65 11.45
N LEU A 100 12.40 19.62 10.61
CA LEU A 100 11.21 18.88 10.16
C LEU A 100 10.49 18.19 11.34
N ALA A 101 11.25 17.52 12.21
CA ALA A 101 10.69 16.86 13.38
C ALA A 101 10.00 17.84 14.33
N ALA A 102 10.59 19.03 14.54
CA ALA A 102 9.97 20.09 15.33
C ALA A 102 8.70 20.64 14.67
N ALA A 103 8.71 20.84 13.35
CA ALA A 103 7.57 21.37 12.61
C ALA A 103 6.36 20.41 12.61
N LEU A 104 6.60 19.11 12.44
CA LEU A 104 5.54 18.09 12.45
C LEU A 104 5.11 17.68 13.86
N GLY A 105 5.93 17.97 14.87
CA GLY A 105 5.80 17.39 16.20
C GLY A 105 6.12 15.90 16.23
N ARG A 106 6.20 15.35 17.45
CA ARG A 106 6.61 13.95 17.69
C ARG A 106 5.75 12.95 16.92
N ASP A 107 4.43 13.10 17.00
CA ASP A 107 3.49 12.13 16.45
C ASP A 107 3.41 12.23 14.92
N GLY A 108 3.38 13.45 14.37
CA GLY A 108 3.39 13.67 12.93
C GLY A 108 4.66 13.14 12.27
N TYR A 109 5.81 13.43 12.86
CA TYR A 109 7.11 12.93 12.38
C TYR A 109 7.22 11.41 12.49
N GLY A 110 6.83 10.83 13.64
CA GLY A 110 6.83 9.38 13.85
C GLY A 110 5.87 8.66 12.88
N GLY A 111 4.70 9.25 12.63
CA GLY A 111 3.73 8.76 11.65
C GLY A 111 4.28 8.75 10.23
N LEU A 112 4.91 9.86 9.80
CA LEU A 112 5.54 9.97 8.48
C LEU A 112 6.62 8.91 8.27
N LEU A 113 7.59 8.80 9.19
CA LEU A 113 8.66 7.81 9.08
C LEU A 113 8.13 6.39 9.07
N ARG A 114 7.15 6.08 9.94
CA ARG A 114 6.53 4.76 9.99
C ARG A 114 5.88 4.40 8.66
N ALA A 115 5.12 5.32 8.07
CA ALA A 115 4.45 5.10 6.80
C ALA A 115 5.45 4.82 5.67
N LEU A 116 6.50 5.63 5.54
CA LEU A 116 7.54 5.43 4.53
C LEU A 116 8.34 4.14 4.75
N ARG A 117 8.53 3.75 6.02
CA ARG A 117 9.20 2.51 6.40
C ARG A 117 8.38 1.26 6.03
N GLU A 118 7.06 1.36 6.09
CA GLU A 118 6.13 0.24 5.94
C GLU A 118 5.49 0.16 4.55
N GLU A 119 5.96 0.97 3.60
CA GLU A 119 5.59 0.86 2.19
C GLU A 119 5.85 -0.57 1.68
N ASP A 120 4.89 -1.09 0.92
CA ASP A 120 4.79 -2.43 0.33
C ASP A 120 4.64 -3.60 1.33
N HIS A 121 4.69 -3.36 2.64
CA HIS A 121 4.57 -4.44 3.64
C HIS A 121 3.26 -5.24 3.52
N HIS A 122 2.19 -4.59 3.06
CA HIS A 122 0.90 -5.24 2.89
C HIS A 122 0.92 -6.29 1.77
N MET A 123 1.75 -6.12 0.73
CA MET A 123 1.93 -7.11 -0.33
C MET A 123 2.51 -8.42 0.23
N LEU A 124 3.50 -8.30 1.12
CA LEU A 124 4.08 -9.46 1.80
C LEU A 124 3.07 -10.12 2.74
N ALA A 125 2.32 -9.30 3.49
CA ALA A 125 1.32 -9.78 4.43
C ALA A 125 0.16 -10.50 3.74
N GLY A 126 -0.23 -10.08 2.54
CA GLY A 126 -1.23 -10.73 1.70
C GLY A 126 -0.80 -12.14 1.29
N GLY A 127 0.40 -12.28 0.72
CA GLY A 127 0.95 -13.60 0.37
C GLY A 127 1.05 -14.53 1.58
N LEU A 128 1.55 -14.04 2.72
CA LEU A 128 1.59 -14.85 3.95
C LEU A 128 0.20 -15.21 4.50
N MET A 129 -0.83 -14.40 4.21
CA MET A 129 -2.20 -14.72 4.59
C MET A 129 -2.75 -15.86 3.74
N HIS A 130 -2.46 -15.86 2.43
CA HIS A 130 -2.79 -16.96 1.51
C HIS A 130 -2.21 -18.28 2.03
N GLU A 131 -0.89 -18.31 2.24
CA GLU A 131 -0.19 -19.51 2.72
C GLU A 131 -0.69 -19.96 4.11
N GLY A 132 -1.04 -19.01 4.97
CA GLY A 132 -1.59 -19.31 6.28
C GLY A 132 -3.01 -19.90 6.25
N VAL A 133 -3.77 -19.80 5.15
CA VAL A 133 -5.08 -20.44 5.01
C VAL A 133 -4.93 -21.94 4.77
N HIS A 134 -3.96 -22.32 3.93
CA HIS A 134 -3.57 -23.71 3.70
C HIS A 134 -3.15 -24.41 5.00
N ALA A 135 -2.52 -23.67 5.91
CA ALA A 135 -2.12 -24.17 7.24
C ALA A 135 -3.29 -24.54 8.19
N GLY A 136 -4.54 -24.27 7.82
CA GLY A 136 -5.74 -24.64 8.57
C GLY A 136 -6.36 -25.99 8.15
N LEU A 137 -5.70 -26.76 7.29
CA LEU A 137 -6.14 -28.08 6.83
C LEU A 137 -5.57 -29.19 7.72
N ASP A 138 -6.29 -30.31 7.86
CA ASP A 138 -5.79 -31.49 8.55
C ASP A 138 -4.90 -32.36 7.63
N ASP A 139 -4.01 -33.15 8.23
CA ASP A 139 -3.02 -33.99 7.52
C ASP A 139 -3.66 -34.97 6.52
N ALA A 140 -4.89 -35.44 6.79
CA ALA A 140 -5.61 -36.39 5.94
C ALA A 140 -6.23 -35.72 4.69
N LEU A 141 -6.62 -34.45 4.79
CA LEU A 141 -7.03 -33.65 3.65
C LEU A 141 -5.82 -33.16 2.86
N ALA A 142 -4.75 -32.74 3.52
CA ALA A 142 -3.49 -32.34 2.87
C ALA A 142 -2.88 -33.50 2.06
N GLY A 143 -2.89 -34.72 2.60
CA GLY A 143 -2.44 -35.92 1.89
C GLY A 143 -3.30 -36.30 0.68
N ARG A 144 -4.59 -35.94 0.65
CA ARG A 144 -5.50 -36.12 -0.50
C ARG A 144 -5.34 -35.04 -1.56
N VAL A 145 -5.27 -33.78 -1.13
CA VAL A 145 -4.92 -32.63 -1.98
C VAL A 145 -3.59 -32.88 -2.69
N ARG A 146 -2.61 -33.49 -2.00
CA ARG A 146 -1.33 -33.93 -2.59
C ARG A 146 -1.48 -34.92 -3.75
N SER A 147 -2.34 -35.95 -3.64
CA SER A 147 -2.59 -36.89 -4.74
C SER A 147 -3.41 -36.29 -5.88
N GLU A 148 -4.17 -35.24 -5.61
CA GLU A 148 -5.11 -34.60 -6.55
C GLU A 148 -4.53 -33.33 -7.21
N PHE A 149 -3.39 -32.82 -6.75
CA PHE A 149 -2.78 -31.58 -7.25
C PHE A 149 -2.39 -31.68 -8.73
N GLU A 150 -1.81 -32.81 -9.15
CA GLU A 150 -1.52 -33.09 -10.57
C GLU A 150 -2.78 -33.42 -11.38
N ALA A 151 -3.83 -33.92 -10.71
CA ALA A 151 -5.10 -34.28 -11.32
C ALA A 151 -6.11 -33.14 -11.39
N GLY A 152 -5.91 -32.03 -10.65
CA GLY A 152 -6.75 -30.82 -10.52
C GLY A 152 -8.22 -31.09 -10.19
N ASP A 153 -8.44 -32.01 -9.27
CA ASP A 153 -9.78 -32.38 -8.82
C ASP A 153 -10.44 -31.30 -7.93
N LEU A 154 -11.77 -31.37 -7.82
CA LEU A 154 -12.61 -30.37 -7.16
C LEU A 154 -12.16 -29.95 -5.74
N PRO A 155 -11.65 -30.84 -4.86
CA PRO A 155 -11.16 -30.44 -3.53
C PRO A 155 -10.00 -29.43 -3.57
N VAL A 156 -9.04 -29.62 -4.48
CA VAL A 156 -7.92 -28.69 -4.68
C VAL A 156 -8.41 -27.32 -5.15
N GLN A 157 -9.40 -27.31 -6.05
CA GLN A 157 -9.99 -26.04 -6.56
C GLN A 157 -10.68 -25.26 -5.44
N TRP A 158 -11.35 -25.94 -4.51
CA TRP A 158 -12.02 -25.27 -3.38
C TRP A 158 -11.03 -24.74 -2.34
N ASP A 159 -9.96 -25.47 -2.08
CA ASP A 159 -8.91 -25.04 -1.15
C ASP A 159 -8.17 -23.80 -1.66
N GLU A 160 -7.73 -23.84 -2.91
CA GLU A 160 -7.11 -22.70 -3.59
C GLU A 160 -8.07 -21.52 -3.68
N ALA A 161 -9.33 -21.75 -4.07
CA ALA A 161 -10.34 -20.69 -4.06
C ALA A 161 -10.46 -20.05 -2.67
N ARG A 162 -10.43 -20.83 -1.58
CA ARG A 162 -10.48 -20.29 -0.22
C ARG A 162 -9.25 -19.43 0.10
N ALA A 163 -8.04 -19.88 -0.23
CA ALA A 163 -6.80 -19.14 0.02
C ALA A 163 -6.71 -17.85 -0.79
N PHE A 164 -7.00 -17.91 -2.10
CA PHE A 164 -7.10 -16.74 -2.97
C PHE A 164 -8.12 -15.73 -2.46
N MET A 165 -9.31 -16.17 -2.04
CA MET A 165 -10.34 -15.26 -1.52
C MET A 165 -9.92 -14.60 -0.20
N ALA A 166 -9.16 -15.27 0.66
CA ALA A 166 -8.64 -14.68 1.88
C ALA A 166 -7.65 -13.55 1.61
N GLU A 167 -6.74 -13.76 0.64
CA GLU A 167 -5.80 -12.73 0.22
C GLU A 167 -6.51 -11.56 -0.50
N ILE A 168 -7.48 -11.84 -1.38
CA ILE A 168 -8.30 -10.82 -2.03
C ILE A 168 -9.06 -9.99 -0.99
N ALA A 169 -9.69 -10.63 -0.01
CA ALA A 169 -10.38 -9.92 1.06
C ALA A 169 -9.43 -9.07 1.90
N PHE A 170 -8.22 -9.56 2.18
CA PHE A 170 -7.18 -8.78 2.85
C PHE A 170 -6.80 -7.53 2.04
N HIS A 171 -6.52 -7.65 0.75
CA HIS A 171 -6.19 -6.49 -0.09
C HIS A 171 -7.37 -5.54 -0.26
N GLY A 172 -8.60 -6.06 -0.30
CA GLY A 172 -9.80 -5.21 -0.25
C GLY A 172 -9.88 -4.40 1.04
N LEU A 173 -9.65 -5.00 2.21
CA LEU A 173 -9.62 -4.26 3.47
C LEU A 173 -8.50 -3.22 3.51
N GLN A 174 -7.32 -3.56 2.98
CA GLN A 174 -6.20 -2.62 2.87
C GLN A 174 -6.52 -1.44 1.95
N ALA A 175 -7.08 -1.70 0.77
CA ALA A 175 -7.51 -0.65 -0.16
C ALA A 175 -8.56 0.28 0.47
N ARG A 176 -9.53 -0.26 1.22
CA ARG A 176 -10.50 0.54 1.99
C ARG A 176 -9.80 1.42 3.03
N ARG A 177 -8.83 0.87 3.77
CA ARG A 177 -8.02 1.63 4.73
C ARG A 177 -7.27 2.77 4.06
N PHE A 178 -6.60 2.51 2.93
CA PHE A 178 -5.85 3.53 2.19
C PHE A 178 -6.78 4.63 1.63
N GLY A 179 -7.96 4.27 1.14
CA GLY A 179 -8.98 5.24 0.74
C GLY A 179 -9.42 6.15 1.91
N ALA A 180 -9.57 5.59 3.10
CA ALA A 180 -9.87 6.36 4.31
C ALA A 180 -8.70 7.28 4.74
N GLU A 181 -7.46 6.81 4.64
CA GLU A 181 -6.27 7.64 4.89
C GLU A 181 -6.15 8.80 3.91
N LEU A 182 -6.48 8.57 2.63
CA LEU A 182 -6.53 9.61 1.61
C LEU A 182 -7.64 10.63 1.89
N ALA A 183 -8.82 10.19 2.32
CA ALA A 183 -9.89 11.09 2.74
C ALA A 183 -9.48 11.95 3.95
N ALA A 184 -8.92 11.33 4.99
CA ALA A 184 -8.43 12.03 6.18
C ALA A 184 -7.28 13.00 5.85
N GLY A 185 -6.37 12.63 4.95
CA GLY A 185 -5.28 13.49 4.48
C GLY A 185 -5.79 14.75 3.78
N ARG A 186 -6.93 14.69 3.10
CA ARG A 186 -7.57 15.88 2.51
C ARG A 186 -8.09 16.83 3.56
N GLU A 187 -8.72 16.32 4.62
CA GLU A 187 -9.18 17.15 5.74
C GLU A 187 -8.00 17.84 6.42
N ARG A 188 -6.91 17.12 6.66
CA ARG A 188 -5.66 17.69 7.21
C ARG A 188 -5.05 18.73 6.28
N THR A 189 -5.01 18.46 4.97
CA THR A 189 -4.53 19.41 3.96
C THR A 189 -5.38 20.68 3.96
N ALA A 190 -6.71 20.56 3.97
CA ALA A 190 -7.63 21.69 4.03
C ALA A 190 -7.44 22.53 5.31
N ALA A 191 -7.26 21.86 6.46
CA ALA A 191 -6.98 22.54 7.72
C ALA A 191 -5.64 23.30 7.69
N LEU A 192 -4.58 22.70 7.13
CA LEU A 192 -3.28 23.34 6.97
C LEU A 192 -3.33 24.54 6.02
N LEU A 193 -4.02 24.42 4.89
CA LEU A 193 -4.27 25.54 3.97
C LEU A 193 -5.05 26.66 4.68
N GLY A 194 -6.09 26.33 5.43
CA GLY A 194 -6.83 27.29 6.25
C GLY A 194 -5.97 28.02 7.28
N ARG A 195 -4.91 27.38 7.79
CA ARG A 195 -3.95 28.01 8.72
C ARG A 195 -2.94 28.93 8.04
N LEU A 196 -2.81 28.89 6.72
CA LEU A 196 -2.04 29.89 5.96
C LEU A 196 -2.80 31.22 5.80
N GLU A 197 -4.13 31.19 5.90
CA GLU A 197 -5.00 32.35 5.69
C GLU A 197 -4.68 33.58 6.56
N PRO A 198 -4.38 33.44 7.87
CA PRO A 198 -4.00 34.59 8.69
C PRO A 198 -2.67 35.22 8.26
N LEU A 199 -1.76 34.44 7.67
CA LEU A 199 -0.50 34.94 7.14
C LEU A 199 -0.74 35.80 5.90
N ARG A 200 -1.71 35.45 5.05
CA ARG A 200 -2.07 36.25 3.86
C ARG A 200 -2.46 37.69 4.18
N LYS A 201 -3.04 37.93 5.35
CA LYS A 201 -3.46 39.27 5.81
C LYS A 201 -2.29 40.16 6.21
N LYS A 202 -1.07 39.62 6.27
CA LYS A 202 0.15 40.38 6.52
C LYS A 202 0.63 41.01 5.20
N GLY A 203 1.23 42.20 5.27
CA GLY A 203 1.83 42.82 4.08
C GLY A 203 3.09 42.10 3.58
N THR A 204 3.79 41.39 4.46
CA THR A 204 4.98 40.59 4.16
C THR A 204 5.21 39.56 5.29
N LEU A 205 5.99 38.50 5.00
CA LEU A 205 6.50 37.54 5.99
C LEU A 205 7.93 37.87 6.46
N GLY A 206 8.33 39.14 6.40
CA GLY A 206 9.67 39.59 6.83
C GLY A 206 9.96 39.43 8.33
N ARG A 207 8.95 39.19 9.18
CA ARG A 207 9.16 38.88 10.59
C ARG A 207 9.53 37.41 10.76
N ALA A 208 10.62 37.15 11.49
CA ALA A 208 11.11 35.79 11.75
C ALA A 208 10.04 34.85 12.32
N ALA A 209 9.18 35.34 13.22
CA ALA A 209 8.10 34.54 13.79
C ALA A 209 7.04 34.14 12.76
N ASP A 210 6.61 35.07 11.90
CA ASP A 210 5.63 34.80 10.84
C ASP A 210 6.21 33.82 9.80
N ARG A 211 7.51 33.98 9.47
CA ARG A 211 8.26 33.06 8.61
C ARG A 211 8.34 31.64 9.19
N ALA A 212 8.64 31.51 10.48
CA ALA A 212 8.70 30.20 11.15
C ALA A 212 7.32 29.49 11.16
N VAL A 213 6.23 30.24 11.35
CA VAL A 213 4.86 29.71 11.23
C VAL A 213 4.60 29.19 9.83
N TYR A 214 4.96 29.97 8.79
CA TYR A 214 4.84 29.53 7.41
C TYR A 214 5.62 28.23 7.14
N GLU A 215 6.89 28.18 7.52
CA GLU A 215 7.76 27.02 7.28
C GLU A 215 7.24 25.75 7.98
N THR A 216 6.63 25.91 9.15
CA THR A 216 5.96 24.82 9.88
C THR A 216 4.76 24.29 9.09
N LEU A 217 3.91 25.17 8.59
CA LEU A 217 2.74 24.79 7.79
C LEU A 217 3.13 24.17 6.44
N ALA A 218 4.17 24.71 5.79
CA ALA A 218 4.71 24.19 4.54
C ALA A 218 5.31 22.78 4.73
N ALA A 219 6.00 22.53 5.84
CA ALA A 219 6.48 21.19 6.19
C ALA A 219 5.33 20.21 6.42
N GLY A 220 4.27 20.64 7.13
CA GLY A 220 3.05 19.85 7.30
C GLY A 220 2.38 19.49 5.97
N LEU A 221 2.21 20.46 5.08
CA LEU A 221 1.64 20.22 3.74
C LEU A 221 2.54 19.30 2.90
N GLY A 222 3.86 19.46 2.98
CA GLY A 222 4.81 18.56 2.33
C GLY A 222 4.69 17.12 2.82
N ALA A 223 4.47 16.90 4.13
CA ALA A 223 4.22 15.58 4.69
C ALA A 223 2.91 14.96 4.18
N GLU A 224 1.82 15.73 4.14
CA GLU A 224 0.54 15.24 3.60
C GLU A 224 0.63 14.93 2.10
N ILE A 225 1.40 15.69 1.31
CA ILE A 225 1.66 15.37 -0.10
C ILE A 225 2.41 14.03 -0.24
N ALA A 226 3.48 13.83 0.54
CA ALA A 226 4.27 12.60 0.50
C ALA A 226 3.43 11.38 0.91
N LEU A 227 2.64 11.51 1.99
CA LEU A 227 1.73 10.46 2.45
C LEU A 227 0.60 10.20 1.45
N GLY A 228 0.03 11.25 0.85
CA GLY A 228 -1.00 11.12 -0.18
C GLY A 228 -0.51 10.30 -1.37
N ARG A 229 0.72 10.56 -1.86
CA ARG A 229 1.32 9.77 -2.94
C ARG A 229 1.62 8.34 -2.54
N LEU A 230 2.11 8.12 -1.30
CA LEU A 230 2.30 6.78 -0.75
C LEU A 230 0.98 5.99 -0.75
N TRP A 231 -0.08 6.55 -0.15
CA TRP A 231 -1.37 5.85 -0.05
C TRP A 231 -2.04 5.62 -1.39
N MET A 232 -1.85 6.49 -2.38
CA MET A 232 -2.28 6.22 -3.76
C MET A 232 -1.55 5.02 -4.37
N ARG A 233 -0.22 4.91 -4.18
CA ARG A 233 0.54 3.74 -4.66
C ARG A 233 0.09 2.45 -3.98
N GLU A 234 -0.04 2.47 -2.66
CA GLU A 234 -0.48 1.31 -1.86
C GLU A 234 -1.89 0.85 -2.23
N LEU A 235 -2.82 1.80 -2.44
CA LEU A 235 -4.17 1.52 -2.91
C LEU A 235 -4.14 0.88 -4.31
N TRP A 236 -3.35 1.44 -5.22
CA TRP A 236 -3.21 0.91 -6.57
C TRP A 236 -2.65 -0.51 -6.59
N GLN A 237 -1.59 -0.76 -5.82
CA GLN A 237 -1.01 -2.10 -5.68
C GLN A 237 -2.04 -3.10 -5.15
N SER A 238 -2.82 -2.74 -4.13
CA SER A 238 -3.90 -3.60 -3.62
C SER A 238 -4.99 -3.85 -4.67
N ALA A 239 -5.42 -2.82 -5.41
CA ALA A 239 -6.41 -2.99 -6.48
C ALA A 239 -5.93 -3.93 -7.58
N ARG A 240 -4.69 -3.73 -8.05
CA ARG A 240 -4.06 -4.59 -9.07
C ARG A 240 -3.78 -6.00 -8.57
N ARG A 241 -3.46 -6.16 -7.28
CA ARG A 241 -3.28 -7.48 -6.66
C ARG A 241 -4.59 -8.26 -6.66
N VAL A 242 -5.72 -7.62 -6.33
CA VAL A 242 -7.04 -8.26 -6.40
C VAL A 242 -7.36 -8.75 -7.83
N GLU A 243 -7.20 -7.90 -8.85
CA GLU A 243 -7.41 -8.30 -10.24
C GLU A 243 -6.47 -9.44 -10.67
N GLY A 244 -5.19 -9.35 -10.29
CA GLY A 244 -4.19 -10.36 -10.61
C GLY A 244 -4.47 -11.71 -9.94
N LEU A 245 -4.90 -11.70 -8.67
CA LEU A 245 -5.28 -12.90 -7.93
C LEU A 245 -6.49 -13.59 -8.56
N LEU A 246 -7.51 -12.83 -8.95
CA LEU A 246 -8.68 -13.37 -9.64
C LEU A 246 -8.30 -13.99 -10.99
N GLY A 247 -7.48 -13.29 -11.78
CA GLY A 247 -6.98 -13.80 -13.05
C GLY A 247 -6.14 -15.07 -12.91
N ASN A 248 -5.29 -15.14 -11.89
CA ASN A 248 -4.50 -16.33 -11.59
C ASN A 248 -5.37 -17.50 -11.14
N LEU A 249 -6.30 -17.27 -10.19
CA LEU A 249 -7.26 -18.30 -9.75
C LEU A 249 -8.01 -18.89 -10.96
N ARG A 250 -8.55 -18.02 -11.81
CA ARG A 250 -9.30 -18.40 -13.01
C ARG A 250 -8.45 -19.24 -13.97
N ARG A 251 -7.23 -18.81 -14.26
CA ARG A 251 -6.36 -19.45 -15.26
C ARG A 251 -5.80 -20.78 -14.77
N ASP A 252 -5.37 -20.80 -13.51
CA ASP A 252 -4.49 -21.85 -13.00
C ASP A 252 -5.30 -22.94 -12.25
N TYR A 253 -6.48 -22.61 -11.70
CA TYR A 253 -7.21 -23.49 -10.80
C TYR A 253 -8.67 -23.76 -11.18
N ILE A 254 -9.35 -22.85 -11.89
CA ILE A 254 -10.75 -23.07 -12.27
C ILE A 254 -10.84 -23.81 -13.61
N ARG A 255 -11.34 -25.04 -13.58
CA ARG A 255 -11.48 -25.90 -14.78
C ARG A 255 -12.82 -25.71 -15.50
N PRO A 256 -12.89 -26.03 -16.81
CA PRO A 256 -14.16 -26.13 -17.52
C PRO A 256 -15.12 -27.10 -16.81
N GLY A 257 -16.35 -26.64 -16.51
CA GLY A 257 -17.35 -27.42 -15.79
C GLY A 257 -17.33 -27.24 -14.27
N ALA A 258 -16.62 -26.22 -13.74
CA ALA A 258 -16.72 -25.83 -12.34
C ALA A 258 -18.20 -25.57 -11.93
N PRO A 259 -18.59 -25.84 -10.66
CA PRO A 259 -19.97 -25.67 -10.22
C PRO A 259 -20.47 -24.24 -10.40
N GLU A 260 -21.73 -24.08 -10.82
CA GLU A 260 -22.35 -22.75 -11.00
C GLU A 260 -22.35 -21.93 -9.70
N GLU A 261 -22.42 -22.61 -8.55
CA GLU A 261 -22.29 -22.01 -7.22
C GLU A 261 -20.96 -21.25 -7.03
N LEU A 262 -19.89 -21.64 -7.72
CA LEU A 262 -18.59 -20.96 -7.74
C LEU A 262 -18.49 -19.97 -8.91
N GLU A 263 -18.84 -20.42 -10.11
CA GLU A 263 -18.66 -19.68 -11.37
C GLU A 263 -19.39 -18.33 -11.39
N GLY A 264 -20.68 -18.32 -11.03
CA GLY A 264 -21.50 -17.11 -11.03
C GLY A 264 -20.97 -16.03 -10.09
N PRO A 265 -20.78 -16.33 -8.80
CA PRO A 265 -20.21 -15.37 -7.85
C PRO A 265 -18.76 -14.97 -8.16
N LEU A 266 -17.92 -15.87 -8.67
CA LEU A 266 -16.55 -15.54 -9.09
C LEU A 266 -16.55 -14.53 -10.25
N ALA A 267 -17.37 -14.76 -11.27
CA ALA A 267 -17.53 -13.83 -12.39
C ALA A 267 -18.08 -12.46 -11.95
N ALA A 268 -18.96 -12.43 -10.94
CA ALA A 268 -19.43 -11.18 -10.35
C ALA A 268 -18.29 -10.44 -9.64
N LEU A 269 -17.50 -11.14 -8.82
CA LEU A 269 -16.36 -10.58 -8.12
C LEU A 269 -15.29 -10.02 -9.10
N GLU A 270 -15.03 -10.70 -10.21
CA GLU A 270 -14.14 -10.22 -11.27
C GLU A 270 -14.61 -8.89 -11.88
N ARG A 271 -15.91 -8.80 -12.22
CA ARG A 271 -16.48 -7.55 -12.73
C ARG A 271 -16.39 -6.43 -11.70
N ASP A 272 -16.63 -6.74 -10.43
CA ASP A 272 -16.56 -5.75 -9.35
C ASP A 272 -15.13 -5.29 -9.10
N ALA A 273 -14.16 -6.20 -9.17
CA ALA A 273 -12.73 -5.90 -9.06
C ALA A 273 -12.24 -5.00 -10.19
N ALA A 274 -12.62 -5.31 -11.44
CA ALA A 274 -12.29 -4.49 -12.60
C ALA A 274 -12.90 -3.08 -12.50
N ARG A 275 -14.16 -2.97 -12.08
CA ARG A 275 -14.82 -1.68 -11.83
C ARG A 275 -14.13 -0.89 -10.72
N PHE A 276 -13.75 -1.56 -9.64
CA PHE A 276 -13.01 -0.95 -8.54
C PHE A 276 -11.64 -0.43 -9.00
N ALA A 277 -10.87 -1.22 -9.75
CA ALA A 277 -9.57 -0.81 -10.26
C ALA A 277 -9.66 0.39 -11.22
N ALA A 278 -10.63 0.39 -12.14
CA ALA A 278 -10.87 1.53 -13.03
C ALA A 278 -11.18 2.81 -12.23
N ALA A 279 -12.13 2.74 -11.29
CA ALA A 279 -12.50 3.87 -10.45
C ALA A 279 -11.36 4.35 -9.55
N ALA A 280 -10.55 3.43 -9.01
CA ALA A 280 -9.36 3.76 -8.25
C ALA A 280 -8.33 4.51 -9.09
N GLY A 281 -8.10 4.09 -10.35
CA GLY A 281 -7.20 4.77 -11.28
C GLY A 281 -7.63 6.21 -11.57
N GLU A 282 -8.93 6.43 -11.83
CA GLU A 282 -9.51 7.77 -12.02
C GLU A 282 -9.34 8.64 -10.78
N ALA A 283 -9.65 8.10 -9.59
CA ALA A 283 -9.53 8.80 -8.33
C ALA A 283 -8.07 9.15 -7.98
N ILE A 284 -7.12 8.27 -8.28
CA ILE A 284 -5.68 8.52 -8.14
C ILE A 284 -5.26 9.69 -9.03
N GLY A 285 -5.64 9.67 -10.31
CA GLY A 285 -5.31 10.75 -11.24
C GLY A 285 -5.84 12.11 -10.77
N ALA A 286 -7.11 12.15 -10.34
CA ALA A 286 -7.74 13.36 -9.84
C ALA A 286 -7.09 13.87 -8.52
N ASN A 287 -6.72 12.94 -7.62
CA ASN A 287 -6.07 13.30 -6.36
C ASN A 287 -4.62 13.78 -6.57
N GLU A 288 -3.85 13.16 -7.47
CA GLU A 288 -2.51 13.63 -7.83
C GLU A 288 -2.53 15.04 -8.42
N LEU A 289 -3.52 15.37 -9.25
CA LEU A 289 -3.69 16.75 -9.73
C LEU A 289 -3.92 17.72 -8.57
N ALA A 290 -4.77 17.37 -7.60
CA ALA A 290 -4.97 18.20 -6.42
C ALA A 290 -3.69 18.37 -5.57
N LEU A 291 -2.88 17.31 -5.42
CA LEU A 291 -1.59 17.40 -4.71
C LEU A 291 -0.59 18.30 -5.44
N ARG A 292 -0.52 18.23 -6.78
CA ARG A 292 0.32 19.13 -7.59
C ARG A 292 -0.12 20.58 -7.49
N ASP A 293 -1.42 20.83 -7.39
CA ASP A 293 -1.94 22.18 -7.17
C ASP A 293 -1.51 22.70 -5.78
N VAL A 294 -1.49 21.85 -4.74
CA VAL A 294 -0.92 22.22 -3.42
C VAL A 294 0.57 22.55 -3.54
N GLU A 295 1.35 21.73 -4.25
CA GLU A 295 2.79 22.00 -4.45
C GLU A 295 3.05 23.32 -5.19
N THR A 296 2.23 23.61 -6.20
CA THR A 296 2.29 24.85 -6.97
C THR A 296 1.95 26.04 -6.08
N LEU A 297 0.88 25.93 -5.28
CA LEU A 297 0.48 26.96 -4.32
C LEU A 297 1.59 27.20 -3.29
N LEU A 298 2.22 26.15 -2.76
CA LEU A 298 3.36 26.27 -1.86
C LEU A 298 4.56 26.98 -2.51
N GLY A 299 4.82 26.74 -3.79
CA GLY A 299 5.85 27.50 -4.53
C GLY A 299 5.56 29.00 -4.56
N GLN A 300 4.30 29.38 -4.81
CA GLN A 300 3.89 30.79 -4.78
C GLN A 300 3.99 31.40 -3.37
N TRP A 301 3.69 30.61 -2.33
CA TRP A 301 3.92 31.01 -0.95
C TRP A 301 5.41 31.20 -0.64
N ASP A 302 6.30 30.33 -1.13
CA ASP A 302 7.75 30.49 -0.96
C ASP A 302 8.26 31.78 -1.59
N GLU A 303 7.84 32.06 -2.83
CA GLU A 303 8.20 33.29 -3.55
C GLU A 303 7.74 34.54 -2.79
N TRP A 304 6.51 34.53 -2.28
CA TRP A 304 5.99 35.63 -1.48
C TRP A 304 6.75 35.78 -0.17
N ALA A 305 7.00 34.67 0.52
CA ALA A 305 7.76 34.65 1.77
C ALA A 305 9.20 35.15 1.56
N ALA A 306 9.79 34.94 0.38
CA ALA A 306 11.11 35.42 0.00
C ALA A 306 11.12 36.87 -0.53
N GLY A 307 9.95 37.48 -0.72
CA GLY A 307 9.80 38.84 -1.26
C GLY A 307 10.02 38.94 -2.77
N THR A 308 10.17 37.82 -3.48
CA THR A 308 10.31 37.80 -4.95
C THR A 308 8.97 37.92 -5.66
N ARG A 309 7.87 37.65 -4.96
CA ARG A 309 6.49 37.89 -5.41
C ARG A 309 5.87 39.05 -4.61
N PRO A 310 5.18 40.01 -5.26
CA PRO A 310 4.68 41.21 -4.59
C PRO A 310 3.47 40.96 -3.69
N PHE A 311 2.68 39.91 -3.96
CA PHE A 311 1.44 39.59 -3.26
C PHE A 311 1.38 38.11 -2.90
N PRO A 312 0.76 37.74 -1.77
CA PRO A 312 0.53 36.35 -1.45
C PRO A 312 -0.39 35.69 -2.49
N PRO A 313 -0.33 34.36 -2.64
CA PRO A 313 -1.27 33.66 -3.53
C PRO A 313 -2.71 33.85 -3.06
N PRO A 314 -3.68 34.01 -3.98
CA PRO A 314 -5.06 34.37 -3.63
C PRO A 314 -5.81 33.23 -2.92
N ILE A 315 -6.80 33.60 -2.10
CA ILE A 315 -7.64 32.62 -1.37
C ILE A 315 -8.40 31.67 -2.30
N THR A 316 -8.72 32.15 -3.50
CA THR A 316 -9.43 31.39 -4.53
C THR A 316 -8.70 30.11 -4.90
N ASP A 317 -7.37 30.12 -4.87
CA ASP A 317 -6.54 28.97 -5.23
C ASP A 317 -6.63 27.89 -4.15
N SER A 318 -6.52 28.27 -2.87
CA SER A 318 -6.71 27.35 -1.75
C SER A 318 -8.12 26.75 -1.74
N ASN A 319 -9.16 27.57 -1.98
CA ASN A 319 -10.54 27.09 -2.06
C ASN A 319 -10.77 26.15 -3.25
N ALA A 320 -10.16 26.44 -4.41
CA ALA A 320 -10.25 25.58 -5.59
C ALA A 320 -9.61 24.21 -5.36
N ILE A 321 -8.45 24.17 -4.69
CA ILE A 321 -7.76 22.94 -4.29
C ILE A 321 -8.63 22.11 -3.35
N VAL A 322 -9.14 22.72 -2.27
CA VAL A 322 -9.98 22.01 -1.29
C VAL A 322 -11.23 21.45 -1.96
N ARG A 323 -11.89 22.23 -2.83
CA ARG A 323 -13.05 21.78 -3.59
C ARG A 323 -12.71 20.61 -4.53
N ARG A 324 -11.59 20.69 -5.26
CA ARG A 324 -11.15 19.64 -6.19
C ARG A 324 -10.83 18.35 -5.43
N ALA A 325 -10.06 18.45 -4.36
CA ALA A 325 -9.74 17.31 -3.50
C ALA A 325 -11.02 16.70 -2.89
N GLY A 326 -11.96 17.52 -2.44
CA GLY A 326 -13.24 17.08 -1.89
C GLY A 326 -14.16 16.38 -2.90
N ALA A 327 -13.98 16.63 -4.20
CA ALA A 327 -14.77 16.01 -5.26
C ALA A 327 -14.32 14.58 -5.64
N VAL A 328 -13.13 14.16 -5.22
CA VAL A 328 -12.62 12.83 -5.57
C VAL A 328 -13.29 11.76 -4.68
N VAL A 329 -13.89 10.76 -5.31
CA VAL A 329 -14.58 9.66 -4.63
C VAL A 329 -13.67 8.43 -4.55
N TRP A 330 -13.45 7.92 -3.34
CA TRP A 330 -12.76 6.65 -3.13
C TRP A 330 -13.78 5.52 -3.08
N THR A 331 -13.88 4.75 -4.16
CA THR A 331 -14.82 3.63 -4.27
C THR A 331 -14.50 2.51 -3.28
N ALA A 332 -15.54 1.86 -2.76
CA ALA A 332 -15.35 0.69 -1.90
C ALA A 332 -14.84 -0.51 -2.71
N PRO A 333 -13.83 -1.26 -2.20
CA PRO A 333 -13.36 -2.48 -2.83
C PRO A 333 -14.35 -3.63 -2.62
N PRO A 334 -14.37 -4.65 -3.50
CA PRO A 334 -15.34 -5.74 -3.47
C PRO A 334 -14.99 -6.86 -2.46
N PHE A 335 -14.53 -6.48 -1.26
CA PHE A 335 -14.02 -7.43 -0.27
C PHE A 335 -15.13 -8.35 0.30
N ASP A 336 -16.38 -7.87 0.40
CA ASP A 336 -17.51 -8.67 0.90
C ASP A 336 -17.83 -9.86 -0.03
N GLY A 337 -17.71 -9.65 -1.35
CA GLY A 337 -17.85 -10.71 -2.34
C GLY A 337 -16.79 -11.81 -2.17
N ALA A 338 -15.54 -11.41 -1.92
CA ALA A 338 -14.47 -12.35 -1.62
C ALA A 338 -14.71 -13.10 -0.30
N LEU A 339 -15.15 -12.44 0.77
CA LEU A 339 -15.50 -13.11 2.03
C LEU A 339 -16.65 -14.10 1.87
N ALA A 340 -17.66 -13.77 1.05
CA ALA A 340 -18.77 -14.68 0.77
C ALA A 340 -18.31 -15.94 0.03
N LEU A 341 -17.46 -15.78 -0.99
CA LEU A 341 -16.84 -16.88 -1.73
C LEU A 341 -15.90 -17.72 -0.86
N MET A 342 -15.09 -17.08 0.00
CA MET A 342 -14.23 -17.80 0.95
C MET A 342 -15.05 -18.70 1.88
N ARG A 343 -16.20 -18.22 2.39
CA ARG A 343 -17.11 -19.02 3.22
C ARG A 343 -17.79 -20.13 2.43
N LEU A 344 -18.13 -19.89 1.16
CA LEU A 344 -18.68 -20.92 0.28
C LEU A 344 -17.67 -22.06 0.08
N ALA A 345 -16.43 -21.73 -0.25
CA ALA A 345 -15.34 -22.67 -0.42
C ALA A 345 -15.08 -23.48 0.85
N GLY A 346 -15.03 -22.82 2.01
CA GLY A 346 -14.91 -23.51 3.31
C GLY A 346 -16.04 -24.53 3.55
N ARG A 347 -17.29 -24.17 3.28
CA ARG A 347 -18.43 -25.11 3.40
C ARG A 347 -18.37 -26.26 2.40
N ALA A 348 -17.78 -26.07 1.22
CA ALA A 348 -17.59 -27.14 0.25
C ALA A 348 -16.55 -28.15 0.75
N LEU A 349 -15.44 -27.67 1.30
CA LEU A 349 -14.40 -28.52 1.92
C LEU A 349 -14.94 -29.28 3.14
N ASP A 350 -15.72 -28.62 4.01
CA ASP A 350 -16.31 -29.28 5.19
C ASP A 350 -17.28 -30.40 4.80
N ARG A 351 -18.09 -30.20 3.74
CA ARG A 351 -18.96 -31.25 3.18
C ARG A 351 -18.17 -32.46 2.65
N GLN A 352 -16.96 -32.24 2.14
CA GLN A 352 -16.07 -33.31 1.68
C GLN A 352 -15.38 -34.04 2.84
N ARG A 353 -15.18 -33.36 3.99
CA ARG A 353 -14.62 -33.95 5.22
C ARG A 353 -15.60 -34.87 5.94
N SER A 354 -16.89 -34.55 5.91
CA SER A 354 -17.96 -35.35 6.52
C SER A 354 -18.98 -35.78 5.46
N PRO A 355 -18.80 -36.94 4.80
CA PRO A 355 -19.70 -37.41 3.74
C PRO A 355 -21.05 -37.96 4.25
N TRP A 356 -21.54 -37.48 5.40
CA TRP A 356 -22.75 -37.98 6.07
C TRP A 356 -23.70 -36.85 6.45
#